data_AF-A0A409VNK8-F1
#
_entry.id   AF-A0A409VNK8-F1
#
_cell.length_a   1.000
_cell.length_b   1.000
_cell.length_c   1.000
_cell.angle_alpha   90.00
_cell.angle_beta   90.00
_cell.angle_gamma   90.00
#
_symmetry.space_group_name_H-M   'P 1'
#
loop_
_entity.id
_entity.type
_entity.pdbx_description
1 polymer ?
#
loop_
_entity_poly.entity_id
_entity_poly.type
_entity_poly.pdbx_seq_one_letter_code
_entity_poly.pdbx_strand_id
1 'polypeptide(L)'
;MGQRIRELEDALAIFQAGVSNETHPLLREELLSIKFGPEKGHALQKEPPRRKESVEPPIDAFGTMTMGEGGEGKYFGPSAGSETLFMAGADLEPSSLEDDCISAPISLEVARLSASFPFGSDESIDKPIEFLFEHLPPEPRAWSLCETYMEQATWIFRPIKREELIDDILSPVYKAVKEKQTTGVLNPNVTAHKLATMFLVFAVGALVDLTLEP
;
A
#
# COMPACT_ATOMS: atom_id res chain seq x y z
N MET A 1 4.96 4.58 21.03
CA MET A 1 5.01 3.20 21.54
C MET A 1 6.39 2.79 22.10
N GLY A 2 7.51 3.14 21.44
CA GLY A 2 8.84 2.63 21.83
C GLY A 2 9.42 3.06 23.20
N GLN A 3 9.05 4.24 23.72
CA GLN A 3 9.56 4.75 24.99
C GLN A 3 9.05 3.93 26.19
N ARG A 4 7.73 3.71 26.28
CA ARG A 4 7.11 2.88 27.31
C ARG A 4 7.66 1.44 27.30
N ILE A 5 7.92 0.88 26.12
CA ILE A 5 8.50 -0.46 25.99
C ILE A 5 9.92 -0.49 26.56
N ARG A 6 10.74 0.53 26.28
CA ARG A 6 12.10 0.65 26.84
C ARG A 6 12.09 0.80 28.37
N GLU A 7 11.17 1.61 28.91
CA GLU A 7 11.01 1.76 30.36
C GLU A 7 10.63 0.43 31.05
N LEU A 8 9.81 -0.40 30.40
CA LEU A 8 9.45 -1.73 30.90
C LEU A 8 10.61 -2.72 30.78
N GLU A 9 11.37 -2.70 29.67
CA GLU A 9 12.59 -3.49 29.50
C GLU A 9 13.61 -3.18 30.61
N ASP A 10 13.83 -1.89 30.90
CA ASP A 10 14.76 -1.42 31.94
C ASP A 10 14.29 -1.82 33.34
N ALA A 11 12.99 -1.61 33.66
CA ALA A 11 12.42 -2.01 34.94
C ALA A 11 12.52 -3.53 35.17
N LEU A 12 12.30 -4.33 34.12
CA LEU A 12 12.42 -5.79 34.18
C LEU A 12 13.86 -6.24 34.39
N ALA A 13 14.83 -5.56 33.76
CA ALA A 13 16.26 -5.83 33.94
C ALA A 13 16.70 -5.58 35.38
N ILE A 14 16.26 -4.44 35.95
CA ILE A 14 16.56 -4.05 37.33
C ILE A 14 15.95 -5.07 38.32
N PHE A 15 14.70 -5.48 38.10
CA PHE A 15 14.04 -6.45 38.97
C PHE A 15 14.74 -7.82 38.94
N GLN A 16 15.07 -8.31 37.74
CA GLN A 16 15.74 -9.60 37.59
C GLN A 16 17.12 -9.60 38.25
N ALA A 17 17.89 -8.52 38.12
CA ALA A 17 19.22 -8.40 38.76
C ALA A 17 19.16 -8.47 40.30
N GLY A 18 17.99 -8.20 40.91
CA GLY A 18 17.76 -8.38 42.35
C GLY A 18 17.44 -9.82 42.77
N VAL A 19 17.03 -10.68 41.84
CA VAL A 19 16.53 -12.04 42.12
C VAL A 19 17.43 -13.14 41.54
N SER A 20 18.11 -12.88 40.43
CA SER A 20 18.97 -13.83 39.72
C SER A 20 20.15 -13.13 39.05
N ASN A 21 21.25 -13.87 38.86
CA ASN A 21 22.41 -13.43 38.07
C ASN A 21 22.23 -13.71 36.56
N GLU A 22 21.16 -14.40 36.17
CA GLU A 22 20.86 -14.69 34.77
C GLU A 22 19.94 -13.62 34.17
N THR A 23 20.19 -13.29 32.89
CA THR A 23 19.36 -12.35 32.14
C THR A 23 17.92 -12.86 32.03
N HIS A 24 16.95 -11.94 32.16
CA HIS A 24 15.54 -12.34 32.11
C HIS A 24 15.22 -12.96 30.73
N PRO A 25 14.46 -14.07 30.64
CA PRO A 25 14.15 -14.75 29.37
C PRO A 25 13.53 -13.84 28.29
N LEU A 26 12.84 -12.77 28.69
CA LEU A 26 12.23 -11.78 27.79
C LEU A 26 13.20 -10.67 27.33
N LEU A 27 14.39 -10.56 27.92
CA LEU A 27 15.44 -9.59 27.57
C LEU A 27 16.57 -10.24 26.76
N ARG A 28 16.31 -11.40 26.13
CA ARG A 28 17.27 -12.03 25.22
C ARG A 28 17.49 -11.17 23.99
N GLU A 29 18.72 -11.12 23.51
CA GLU A 29 19.13 -10.30 22.37
C GLU A 29 18.31 -10.61 21.09
N GLU A 30 17.92 -11.88 20.92
CA GLU A 30 17.03 -12.34 19.85
C GLU A 30 15.63 -11.71 19.88
N LEU A 31 15.10 -11.38 21.05
CA LEU A 31 13.77 -10.77 21.20
C LEU A 31 13.84 -9.24 21.13
N LEU A 32 14.96 -8.66 21.57
CA LEU A 32 15.22 -7.23 21.47
C LEU A 32 15.48 -6.78 20.02
N SER A 33 16.04 -7.66 19.18
CA SER A 33 16.30 -7.38 17.76
C SER A 33 15.01 -7.21 16.94
N ILE A 34 13.91 -7.86 17.35
CA ILE A 34 12.57 -7.76 16.71
C ILE A 34 12.07 -6.30 16.69
N LYS A 35 12.47 -5.48 17.68
CA LYS A 35 12.13 -4.06 17.79
C LYS A 35 12.62 -3.23 16.60
N PHE A 36 13.60 -3.73 15.85
CA PHE A 36 14.27 -2.98 14.79
C PHE A 36 13.87 -3.40 13.37
N GLY A 37 12.87 -4.29 13.24
CA GLY A 37 12.45 -4.81 11.94
C GLY A 37 13.52 -5.68 11.26
N PRO A 38 13.15 -6.42 10.22
CA PRO A 38 14.04 -7.35 9.52
C PRO A 38 15.27 -6.66 8.87
N GLU A 39 15.21 -5.35 8.64
CA GLU A 39 16.30 -4.53 8.09
C GLU A 39 17.55 -4.46 9.00
N LYS A 40 17.43 -4.79 10.30
CA LYS A 40 18.57 -4.81 11.25
C LYS A 40 18.85 -6.19 11.82
N GLY A 41 18.65 -7.22 11.00
CA GLY A 41 19.17 -8.56 11.31
C GLY A 41 20.70 -8.55 11.46
N HIS A 42 21.17 -9.05 12.60
CA HIS A 42 22.58 -9.36 12.91
C HIS A 42 23.57 -8.19 12.96
N ALA A 43 23.47 -7.37 14.01
CA ALA A 43 24.68 -6.80 14.60
C ALA A 43 25.44 -7.88 15.38
N LEU A 44 25.87 -8.95 14.71
CA LEU A 44 26.87 -9.86 15.28
C LEU A 44 28.10 -9.01 15.61
N GLN A 45 28.53 -9.14 16.86
CA GLN A 45 29.66 -8.49 17.50
C GLN A 45 30.71 -7.99 16.49
N LYS A 46 30.72 -6.67 16.29
CA LYS A 46 31.77 -5.96 15.57
C LYS A 46 33.03 -6.06 16.42
N GLU A 47 33.85 -7.08 16.17
CA GLU A 47 35.27 -7.05 16.55
C GLU A 47 35.89 -5.72 16.06
N PRO A 48 36.84 -5.14 16.81
CA PRO A 48 37.40 -3.84 16.48
C PRO A 48 37.98 -3.84 15.06
N PRO A 49 37.88 -2.71 14.33
CA PRO A 49 38.04 -2.69 12.88
C PRO A 49 39.50 -2.97 12.52
N ARG A 50 39.81 -4.21 12.16
CA ARG A 50 40.91 -4.48 11.23
C ARG A 50 40.42 -4.00 9.87
N ARG A 51 40.89 -2.82 9.48
CA ARG A 51 40.81 -2.23 8.15
C ARG A 51 41.27 -3.26 7.12
N LYS A 52 40.35 -4.10 6.65
CA LYS A 52 40.44 -4.72 5.34
C LYS A 52 39.56 -3.87 4.46
N GLU A 53 40.19 -3.23 3.49
CA GLU A 53 39.51 -2.72 2.30
C GLU A 53 38.92 -3.93 1.57
N SER A 54 37.76 -4.41 2.03
CA SER A 54 36.94 -5.28 1.21
C SER A 54 36.23 -4.37 0.23
N VAL A 55 36.69 -4.43 -1.01
CA VAL A 55 35.94 -4.02 -2.20
C VAL A 55 34.78 -5.01 -2.32
N GLU A 56 33.79 -4.89 -1.43
CA GLU A 56 32.48 -5.49 -1.71
C GLU A 56 31.78 -4.50 -2.64
N PRO A 57 31.40 -4.93 -3.86
CA PRO A 57 30.59 -4.07 -4.73
C PRO A 57 29.30 -3.73 -3.97
N PRO A 58 28.64 -2.59 -4.24
CA PRO A 58 27.35 -2.28 -3.67
C PRO A 58 26.32 -3.29 -4.22
N ILE A 59 26.24 -4.46 -3.58
CA ILE A 59 25.25 -5.52 -3.85
C ILE A 59 23.83 -4.97 -3.70
N ASP A 60 23.68 -3.93 -2.88
CA ASP A 60 22.46 -3.16 -2.66
C ASP A 60 21.98 -2.37 -3.90
N ALA A 61 22.86 -2.10 -4.88
CA ALA A 61 22.49 -1.40 -6.10
C ALA A 61 21.81 -2.31 -7.15
N PHE A 62 21.91 -3.64 -7.00
CA PHE A 62 21.44 -4.59 -8.00
C PHE A 62 20.00 -5.03 -7.80
N GLY A 63 19.40 -4.79 -6.64
CA GLY A 63 18.01 -5.13 -6.34
C GLY A 63 17.72 -6.62 -6.18
N THR A 64 16.46 -6.93 -5.89
CA THR A 64 16.01 -8.29 -5.58
C THR A 64 15.53 -9.00 -6.83
N MET A 65 16.06 -10.20 -7.11
CA MET A 65 15.61 -11.08 -8.18
C MET A 65 15.29 -12.47 -7.59
N THR A 66 14.11 -13.00 -7.92
CA THR A 66 13.71 -14.37 -7.55
C THR A 66 13.81 -15.26 -8.79
N MET A 67 14.35 -16.46 -8.63
CA MET A 67 14.44 -17.49 -9.68
C MET A 67 13.66 -18.72 -9.24
N GLY A 68 12.58 -19.05 -9.94
CA GLY A 68 11.76 -20.24 -9.68
C GLY A 68 12.42 -21.51 -10.21
N GLU A 69 11.97 -22.66 -9.71
CA GLU A 69 12.49 -24.00 -10.08
C GLU A 69 12.30 -24.30 -11.59
N GLY A 70 11.28 -23.70 -12.22
CA GLY A 70 11.03 -23.74 -13.67
C GLY A 70 11.93 -22.85 -14.53
N GLY A 71 12.89 -22.12 -13.92
CA GLY A 71 13.77 -21.19 -14.64
C GLY A 71 13.16 -19.83 -14.94
N GLU A 72 11.97 -19.54 -14.41
CA GLU A 72 11.37 -18.20 -14.45
C GLU A 72 12.10 -17.25 -13.49
N GLY A 73 12.34 -16.01 -13.93
CA GLY A 73 13.04 -14.99 -13.16
C GLY A 73 12.21 -13.72 -13.05
N LYS A 74 12.02 -13.20 -11.82
CA LYS A 74 11.31 -11.94 -11.57
C LYS A 74 12.20 -10.95 -10.83
N TYR A 75 12.38 -9.77 -11.42
CA TYR A 75 13.18 -8.68 -10.85
C TYR A 75 12.30 -7.60 -10.23
N PHE A 76 12.57 -7.25 -8.97
CA PHE A 76 11.77 -6.33 -8.15
C PHE A 76 12.44 -4.96 -7.92
N GLY A 77 13.71 -4.81 -8.30
CA GLY A 77 14.42 -3.54 -8.19
C GLY A 77 15.20 -3.33 -6.88
N PRO A 78 16.00 -2.24 -6.80
CA PRO A 78 16.86 -1.93 -5.65
C PRO A 78 16.11 -1.59 -4.35
N SER A 79 14.87 -1.14 -4.47
CA SER A 79 14.01 -0.74 -3.34
C SER A 79 13.01 -1.82 -2.93
N ALA A 80 13.20 -3.05 -3.42
CA ALA A 80 12.36 -4.18 -3.06
C ALA A 80 12.51 -4.49 -1.57
N GLY A 81 11.49 -4.16 -0.77
CA GLY A 81 11.48 -4.39 0.67
C GLY A 81 11.57 -5.88 1.03
N SER A 82 11.94 -6.17 2.27
CA SER A 82 12.05 -7.56 2.80
C SER A 82 10.76 -8.40 2.68
N GLU A 83 9.59 -7.78 2.51
CA GLU A 83 8.34 -8.46 2.12
C GLU A 83 8.45 -9.26 0.82
N THR A 84 9.31 -8.82 -0.12
CA THR A 84 9.60 -9.50 -1.38
C THR A 84 10.30 -10.84 -1.14
N LEU A 85 11.15 -10.93 -0.11
CA LEU A 85 11.81 -12.19 0.27
C LEU A 85 10.82 -13.16 0.91
N PHE A 86 9.82 -12.66 1.63
CA PHE A 86 8.75 -13.51 2.18
C PHE A 86 7.90 -14.11 1.06
N MET A 87 7.58 -13.33 0.02
CA MET A 87 6.93 -13.83 -1.19
C MET A 87 7.82 -14.79 -1.99
N ALA A 88 9.14 -14.61 -1.97
CA ALA A 88 10.10 -15.45 -2.71
C ALA A 88 10.42 -16.79 -2.02
N GLY A 89 10.35 -16.85 -0.68
CA GLY A 89 10.64 -18.04 0.11
C GLY A 89 9.41 -18.83 0.54
N ALA A 90 8.21 -18.27 0.37
CA ALA A 90 7.02 -19.09 0.39
C ALA A 90 7.00 -19.88 -0.92
N ASP A 91 7.03 -21.22 -0.83
CA ASP A 91 6.54 -22.12 -1.88
C ASP A 91 5.02 -21.89 -2.06
N LEU A 92 4.63 -20.64 -2.31
CA LEU A 92 3.50 -20.37 -3.15
C LEU A 92 3.97 -20.88 -4.51
N GLU A 93 3.77 -22.19 -4.74
CA GLU A 93 3.28 -22.65 -6.03
C GLU A 93 2.53 -21.47 -6.62
N PRO A 94 2.93 -20.92 -7.78
CA PRO A 94 2.13 -19.90 -8.41
C PRO A 94 0.79 -20.59 -8.59
N SER A 95 -0.12 -20.40 -7.62
CA SER A 95 -1.51 -20.71 -7.77
C SER A 95 -1.79 -19.96 -9.02
N SER A 96 -2.00 -20.71 -10.09
CA SER A 96 -2.28 -20.22 -11.41
C SER A 96 -3.35 -19.15 -11.22
N LEU A 97 -2.91 -17.89 -11.10
CA LEU A 97 -3.69 -16.71 -11.37
C LEU A 97 -3.84 -16.58 -12.89
N GLU A 98 -3.39 -17.60 -13.62
CA GLU A 98 -3.92 -18.02 -14.89
C GLU A 98 -5.38 -18.50 -14.66
N ASP A 99 -6.31 -17.62 -15.00
CA ASP A 99 -7.64 -17.92 -15.56
C ASP A 99 -8.90 -17.80 -14.67
N ASP A 100 -8.80 -17.47 -13.38
CA ASP A 100 -9.99 -17.10 -12.57
C ASP A 100 -9.98 -15.62 -12.13
N CYS A 101 -9.14 -14.79 -12.74
CA CYS A 101 -9.52 -13.38 -12.88
C CYS A 101 -10.74 -13.38 -13.78
N ILE A 102 -11.93 -13.40 -13.17
CA ILE A 102 -13.17 -12.97 -13.82
C ILE A 102 -12.84 -11.58 -14.35
N SER A 103 -12.40 -11.53 -15.61
CA SER A 103 -12.21 -10.31 -16.35
C SER A 103 -13.62 -9.82 -16.57
N ALA A 104 -14.18 -9.17 -15.55
CA ALA A 104 -15.32 -8.32 -15.72
C ALA A 104 -14.97 -7.47 -16.95
N PRO A 105 -15.83 -7.43 -17.98
CA PRO A 105 -15.48 -6.76 -19.22
C PRO A 105 -15.28 -5.27 -18.93
N ILE A 106 -14.03 -4.88 -18.65
CA ILE A 106 -13.64 -3.50 -18.45
C ILE A 106 -13.83 -2.84 -19.81
N SER A 107 -14.50 -1.69 -19.83
CA SER A 107 -14.68 -0.93 -21.07
C SER A 107 -13.31 -0.71 -21.73
N LEU A 108 -13.25 -0.91 -23.06
CA LEU A 108 -12.04 -0.74 -23.85
C LEU A 108 -11.37 0.62 -23.62
N GLU A 109 -12.15 1.65 -23.28
CA GLU A 109 -11.67 2.99 -22.96
C GLU A 109 -10.89 3.04 -21.64
N VAL A 110 -11.37 2.35 -20.60
CA VAL A 110 -10.67 2.24 -19.31
C VAL A 110 -9.36 1.46 -19.46
N ALA A 111 -9.38 0.38 -20.25
CA ALA A 111 -8.17 -0.41 -20.54
C ALA A 111 -7.11 0.44 -21.27
N ARG A 112 -7.53 1.26 -22.25
CA ARG A 112 -6.64 2.20 -22.94
C ARG A 112 -6.07 3.27 -22.02
N LEU A 113 -6.90 3.84 -21.14
CA LEU A 113 -6.44 4.82 -20.15
C LEU A 113 -5.41 4.21 -19.20
N SER A 114 -5.65 3.00 -18.70
CA SER A 114 -4.69 2.31 -17.85
C SER A 114 -3.37 2.03 -18.57
N ALA A 115 -3.42 1.65 -19.85
CA ALA A 115 -2.22 1.36 -20.64
C ALA A 115 -1.39 2.61 -20.98
N SER A 116 -1.96 3.81 -20.85
CA SER A 116 -1.27 5.08 -21.09
C SER A 116 -0.42 5.54 -19.90
N PHE A 117 -0.56 4.94 -18.73
CA PHE A 117 0.30 5.25 -17.58
C PHE A 117 1.66 4.53 -17.68
N PRO A 118 2.78 5.13 -17.24
CA PRO A 118 2.94 6.49 -16.71
C PRO A 118 3.23 7.56 -17.78
N PHE A 119 3.46 7.15 -19.03
CA PHE A 119 3.87 8.03 -20.13
C PHE A 119 2.68 8.27 -21.08
N GLY A 120 1.69 9.02 -20.59
CA GLY A 120 0.51 9.36 -21.38
C GLY A 120 0.87 10.27 -22.55
N SER A 121 0.18 10.10 -23.68
CA SER A 121 0.24 11.05 -24.78
C SER A 121 -0.35 12.40 -24.37
N ASP A 122 0.10 13.49 -25.00
CA ASP A 122 -0.31 14.89 -24.77
C ASP A 122 -1.76 15.19 -25.24
N GLU A 123 -2.62 14.18 -25.22
CA GLU A 123 -4.02 14.28 -25.60
C GLU A 123 -4.84 15.02 -24.53
N SER A 124 -5.88 15.73 -24.97
CA SER A 124 -6.77 16.47 -24.07
C SER A 124 -7.39 15.55 -23.01
N ILE A 125 -7.08 15.81 -21.73
CA ILE A 125 -7.57 15.04 -20.57
C ILE A 125 -9.09 15.22 -20.35
N ASP A 126 -9.71 16.18 -21.05
CA ASP A 126 -11.13 16.52 -20.91
C ASP A 126 -12.05 15.33 -21.26
N LYS A 127 -11.75 14.60 -22.34
CA LYS A 127 -12.55 13.45 -22.80
C LYS A 127 -12.57 12.30 -21.80
N PRO A 128 -11.42 11.81 -21.28
CA PRO A 128 -11.45 10.74 -20.29
C PRO A 128 -12.04 11.18 -18.95
N ILE A 129 -11.88 12.44 -18.54
CA ILE A 129 -12.55 12.97 -17.35
C ILE A 129 -14.07 12.96 -17.54
N GLU A 130 -14.55 13.37 -18.72
CA GLU A 130 -15.97 13.34 -19.06
C GLU A 130 -16.54 11.91 -19.04
N PHE A 131 -15.84 10.96 -19.65
CA PHE A 131 -16.21 9.55 -19.59
C PHE A 131 -16.31 9.02 -18.14
N LEU A 132 -15.36 9.41 -17.28
CA LEU A 132 -15.38 9.04 -15.87
C LEU A 132 -16.54 9.68 -15.11
N PHE A 133 -16.94 10.91 -15.43
CA PHE A 133 -18.12 11.54 -14.82
C PHE A 133 -19.42 10.82 -15.16
N GLU A 134 -19.55 10.24 -16.35
CA GLU A 134 -20.73 9.46 -16.75
C GLU A 134 -20.87 8.14 -15.96
N HIS A 135 -19.75 7.59 -15.47
CA HIS A 135 -19.71 6.36 -14.69
C HIS A 135 -19.85 6.59 -13.18
N LEU A 136 -20.13 7.83 -12.75
CA LEU A 136 -20.32 8.11 -11.33
C LEU A 136 -21.66 7.57 -10.82
N PRO A 137 -21.67 6.91 -9.65
CA PRO A 137 -22.91 6.48 -9.03
C PRO A 137 -23.76 7.68 -8.59
N PRO A 138 -25.06 7.47 -8.31
CA PRO A 138 -25.89 8.51 -7.68
C PRO A 138 -25.29 8.99 -6.36
N GLU A 139 -25.44 10.28 -6.05
CA GLU A 139 -24.88 10.92 -4.84
C GLU A 139 -25.19 10.16 -3.52
N PRO A 140 -26.41 9.62 -3.30
CA PRO A 140 -26.67 8.80 -2.10
C PRO A 140 -25.87 7.49 -2.06
N ARG A 141 -25.69 6.83 -3.21
CA ARG A 141 -24.90 5.59 -3.31
C ARG A 141 -23.43 5.89 -3.10
N ALA A 142 -22.92 6.97 -3.70
CA ALA A 142 -21.56 7.44 -3.51
C ALA A 142 -21.23 7.70 -2.04
N TRP A 143 -22.14 8.36 -1.32
CA TRP A 143 -22.03 8.57 0.11
C TRP A 143 -21.97 7.24 0.88
N SER A 144 -22.90 6.32 0.59
CA SER A 144 -22.91 5.01 1.25
C SER A 144 -21.60 4.24 1.04
N LEU A 145 -21.03 4.26 -0.17
CA LEU A 145 -19.76 3.59 -0.47
C LEU A 145 -18.59 4.20 0.30
N CYS A 146 -18.54 5.53 0.42
CA CYS A 146 -17.55 6.20 1.25
C CYS A 146 -17.68 5.81 2.73
N GLU A 147 -18.91 5.76 3.27
CA GLU A 147 -19.13 5.34 4.65
C GLU A 147 -18.72 3.89 4.87
N THR A 148 -19.14 2.98 3.99
CA THR A 148 -18.77 1.56 4.03
C THR A 148 -17.25 1.36 3.97
N TYR A 149 -16.55 2.09 3.10
CA TYR A 149 -15.09 2.12 3.08
C TYR A 149 -14.50 2.54 4.43
N MET A 150 -15.00 3.64 5.00
CA MET A 150 -14.50 4.15 6.27
C MET A 150 -14.76 3.19 7.43
N GLU A 151 -15.91 2.52 7.46
CA GLU A 151 -16.27 1.59 8.53
C GLU A 151 -15.52 0.26 8.43
N GLN A 152 -15.38 -0.30 7.23
CA GLN A 152 -14.96 -1.69 7.05
C GLN A 152 -13.52 -1.86 6.53
N ALA A 153 -12.95 -0.86 5.85
CA ALA A 153 -11.62 -0.98 5.23
C ALA A 153 -10.52 -0.20 5.96
N THR A 154 -10.86 0.81 6.78
CA THR A 154 -9.83 1.69 7.38
C THR A 154 -9.20 1.19 8.68
N TRP A 155 -9.58 0.00 9.16
CA TRP A 155 -9.04 -0.59 10.39
C TRP A 155 -7.55 -0.94 10.28
N ILE A 156 -7.09 -1.33 9.08
CA ILE A 156 -5.69 -1.71 8.82
C ILE A 156 -4.85 -0.52 8.40
N PHE A 157 -5.40 0.37 7.57
CA PHE A 157 -4.70 1.53 7.04
C PHE A 157 -5.71 2.62 6.67
N ARG A 158 -5.50 3.83 7.21
CA ARG A 158 -6.37 5.01 6.97
C ARG A 158 -5.57 6.12 6.28
N PRO A 159 -5.43 6.07 4.94
CA PRO A 159 -4.65 7.07 4.21
C PRO A 159 -5.33 8.43 4.14
N ILE A 160 -6.66 8.50 4.25
CA ILE A 160 -7.45 9.71 4.05
C ILE A 160 -8.41 9.89 5.24
N LYS A 161 -8.55 11.12 5.76
CA LYS A 161 -9.54 11.41 6.79
C LYS A 161 -10.94 11.50 6.21
N ARG A 162 -11.96 11.37 7.07
CA ARG A 162 -13.36 11.39 6.63
C ARG A 162 -13.71 12.75 6.03
N GLU A 163 -13.29 13.80 6.73
CA GLU A 163 -13.52 15.19 6.37
C GLU A 163 -12.85 15.50 5.03
N GLU A 164 -11.60 15.09 4.84
CA GLU A 164 -10.86 15.26 3.57
C GLU A 164 -11.53 14.50 2.42
N LEU A 165 -11.97 13.25 2.64
CA LEU A 165 -12.65 12.45 1.63
C LEU A 165 -13.98 13.08 1.19
N ILE A 166 -14.77 13.60 2.14
CA ILE A 166 -16.10 14.13 1.86
C ILE A 166 -16.04 15.57 1.35
N ASP A 167 -15.29 16.43 2.03
CA ASP A 167 -15.29 17.87 1.79
C ASP A 167 -14.34 18.26 0.65
N ASP A 168 -13.20 17.59 0.51
CA ASP A 168 -12.17 17.96 -0.49
C ASP A 168 -12.22 17.13 -1.78
N ILE A 169 -12.81 15.93 -1.73
CA ILE A 169 -12.91 15.00 -2.87
C ILE A 169 -14.36 14.84 -3.33
N LEU A 170 -15.24 14.27 -2.50
CA LEU A 170 -16.61 13.90 -2.92
C LEU A 170 -17.43 15.15 -3.30
N SER A 171 -17.57 16.11 -2.38
CA SER A 171 -18.41 17.29 -2.58
C SER A 171 -17.97 18.13 -3.79
N PRO A 172 -16.66 18.42 -4.00
CA PRO A 172 -16.22 19.19 -5.16
C PRO A 172 -16.43 18.46 -6.49
N VAL A 173 -16.27 17.14 -6.52
CA VAL A 173 -16.48 16.34 -7.75
C VAL A 173 -17.96 16.36 -8.15
N TYR A 174 -18.88 16.07 -7.23
CA TYR A 174 -20.32 16.09 -7.55
C TYR A 174 -20.85 17.49 -7.85
N LYS A 175 -20.29 18.55 -7.23
CA LYS A 175 -20.57 19.95 -7.61
C LYS A 175 -20.10 20.24 -9.03
N ALA A 176 -18.90 19.83 -9.40
CA ALA A 176 -18.37 20.02 -10.75
C ALA A 176 -19.21 19.29 -11.81
N VAL A 177 -19.72 18.09 -11.52
CA VAL A 177 -20.63 17.36 -12.43
C VAL A 177 -21.92 18.15 -12.65
N LYS A 178 -22.55 18.68 -11.57
CA LYS A 178 -23.77 19.50 -11.65
C LYS A 178 -23.54 20.81 -12.41
N GLU A 179 -22.43 21.49 -12.13
CA GLU A 179 -22.05 22.74 -12.80
C GLU A 179 -21.76 22.52 -14.29
N LYS A 180 -21.11 21.41 -14.66
CA LYS A 180 -20.89 21.04 -16.06
C LYS A 180 -22.20 20.79 -16.80
N GLN A 181 -23.16 20.09 -16.20
CA GLN A 181 -24.49 19.89 -16.80
C GLN A 181 -25.22 21.20 -17.06
N THR A 182 -24.95 22.23 -16.25
CA THR A 182 -25.60 23.55 -16.35
C THR A 182 -24.86 24.49 -17.30
N THR A 183 -23.53 24.47 -17.29
CA THR A 183 -22.67 25.52 -17.88
C THR A 183 -21.80 24.99 -19.03
N GLY A 184 -21.68 23.68 -19.19
CA GLY A 184 -20.88 23.01 -20.23
C GLY A 184 -19.35 23.08 -20.03
N VAL A 185 -18.87 23.77 -18.99
CA VAL A 185 -17.44 23.98 -18.73
C VAL A 185 -16.97 23.04 -17.62
N LEU A 186 -15.80 22.42 -17.83
CA LEU A 186 -15.13 21.60 -16.83
C LEU A 186 -14.50 22.49 -15.76
N ASN A 187 -14.79 22.20 -14.49
CA ASN A 187 -14.18 22.91 -13.38
C ASN A 187 -12.72 22.48 -13.19
N PRO A 188 -11.76 23.43 -13.16
CA PRO A 188 -10.34 23.10 -13.01
C PRO A 188 -9.98 22.52 -11.62
N ASN A 189 -10.89 22.61 -10.65
CA ASN A 189 -10.69 22.09 -9.29
C ASN A 189 -10.81 20.55 -9.20
N VAL A 190 -11.31 19.89 -10.25
CA VAL A 190 -11.36 18.42 -10.31
C VAL A 190 -10.19 17.92 -11.12
N THR A 191 -9.21 17.33 -10.43
CA THR A 191 -8.05 16.71 -11.06
C THR A 191 -8.29 15.22 -11.31
N ALA A 192 -7.59 14.66 -12.30
CA ALA A 192 -7.62 13.21 -12.56
C ALA A 192 -7.26 12.38 -11.31
N HIS A 193 -6.38 12.90 -10.44
CA HIS A 193 -6.01 12.26 -9.19
C HIS A 193 -7.19 12.18 -8.21
N LYS A 194 -7.96 13.27 -8.04
CA LYS A 194 -9.15 13.24 -7.18
C LYS A 194 -10.17 12.21 -7.65
N LEU A 195 -10.37 12.11 -8.97
CA LEU A 195 -11.22 11.09 -9.57
C LEU A 195 -10.70 9.69 -9.30
N ALA A 196 -9.42 9.43 -9.56
CA ALA A 196 -8.79 8.14 -9.33
C ALA A 196 -8.92 7.71 -7.86
N THR A 197 -8.64 8.62 -6.92
CA THR A 197 -8.81 8.36 -5.48
C THR A 197 -10.27 8.03 -5.14
N MET A 198 -11.22 8.78 -5.69
CA MET A 198 -12.64 8.55 -5.42
C MET A 198 -13.11 7.19 -5.97
N PHE A 199 -12.73 6.82 -7.19
CA PHE A 199 -13.05 5.50 -7.77
C PHE A 199 -12.38 4.35 -7.02
N LEU A 200 -11.16 4.54 -6.53
CA LEU A 200 -10.49 3.56 -5.68
C LEU A 200 -11.28 3.34 -4.38
N VAL A 201 -11.70 4.43 -3.72
CA VAL A 201 -12.52 4.36 -2.51
C VAL A 201 -13.86 3.66 -2.78
N PHE A 202 -14.51 3.95 -3.91
CA PHE A 202 -15.75 3.26 -4.29
C PHE A 202 -15.56 1.77 -4.57
N ALA A 203 -14.48 1.40 -5.26
CA ALA A 203 -14.16 0.01 -5.53
C ALA A 203 -13.92 -0.79 -4.23
N VAL A 204 -13.11 -0.24 -3.32
CA VAL A 204 -12.89 -0.87 -2.00
C VAL A 204 -14.16 -0.87 -1.17
N GLY A 205 -14.92 0.22 -1.15
CA GLY A 205 -16.20 0.32 -0.46
C GLY A 205 -17.20 -0.71 -0.95
N ALA A 206 -17.27 -0.96 -2.26
CA ALA A 206 -18.12 -2.00 -2.84
C ALA A 206 -17.61 -3.41 -2.53
N LEU A 207 -16.30 -3.62 -2.53
CA LEU A 207 -15.68 -4.92 -2.20
C LEU A 207 -16.00 -5.36 -0.75
N VAL A 208 -16.09 -4.41 0.17
CA VAL A 208 -16.39 -4.67 1.59
C VAL A 208 -17.85 -4.41 1.95
N ASP A 209 -18.71 -4.15 0.97
CA ASP A 209 -20.14 -3.91 1.16
C ASP A 209 -20.85 -5.26 1.38
N LEU A 210 -21.10 -5.58 2.66
CA LEU A 210 -21.79 -6.80 3.08
C LEU A 210 -23.28 -6.86 2.65
N THR A 211 -23.80 -5.79 2.04
CA THR A 211 -25.17 -5.76 1.52
C THR A 211 -25.27 -6.24 0.07
N LEU A 212 -24.14 -6.42 -0.62
CA LEU A 212 -24.10 -6.92 -1.98
C LEU A 212 -24.13 -8.46 -1.99
N GLU A 213 -24.70 -9.02 -3.06
CA GLU A 213 -24.66 -10.47 -3.31
C GLU A 213 -23.22 -10.91 -3.62
N PRO A 214 -22.80 -12.12 -3.17
CA PRO A 214 -21.44 -12.63 -3.35
C PRO A 214 -21.08 -12.96 -4.80
#